data_AF-A0A4V1V1A4-F1
#
_entry.id   AF-A0A4V1V1A4-F1
#
_cell.length_a   1.000
_cell.length_b   1.000
_cell.length_c   1.000
_cell.angle_alpha   90.00
_cell.angle_beta   90.00
_cell.angle_gamma   90.00
#
_symmetry.space_group_name_H-M   'P 1'
#
loop_
_entity.id
_entity.type
_entity.pdbx_description
1 polymer ?
#
loop_
_entity_poly.entity_id
_entity_poly.type
_entity_poly.pdbx_seq_one_letter_code
_entity_poly.pdbx_strand_id
1 'polypeptide(L)'
;MTITLNQARRQMPVRPITYQIPSRFPPAHPQYNAYLNEARRQLREQEAGVNSMVASEWLARRPASGVPLVRPPAEAAMRREYGTRSQLAGTGMAAPHNPDQVLAGYIDPTGAPALGVVNSFIGAQNRTNAQLIQSIINDPHVIHPVALPVTQLNFRLTV
;
A
#
# COMPACT_ATOMS: atom_id res chain seq x y z
N MET A 1 -15.29 5.52 34.90
CA MET A 1 -14.06 4.84 34.44
C MET A 1 -13.53 5.61 33.24
N THR A 2 -12.40 6.29 33.39
CA THR A 2 -11.82 7.12 32.32
C THR A 2 -10.79 6.27 31.59
N ILE A 3 -11.15 5.73 30.43
CA ILE A 3 -10.21 4.97 29.58
C ILE A 3 -9.21 5.99 29.02
N THR A 4 -7.93 5.80 29.32
CA THR A 4 -6.87 6.65 28.78
C THR A 4 -6.51 6.19 27.36
N LEU A 5 -6.10 7.12 26.49
CA LEU A 5 -5.69 6.85 25.09
C LEU A 5 -4.67 5.70 24.95
N ASN A 6 -3.82 5.48 25.97
CA ASN A 6 -2.84 4.40 25.99
C ASN A 6 -3.44 3.01 26.25
N GLN A 7 -4.62 2.91 26.86
CA GLN A 7 -5.36 1.66 27.08
C GLN A 7 -6.25 1.27 25.89
N ALA A 8 -6.45 2.18 24.94
CA ALA A 8 -7.37 2.03 23.80
C ALA A 8 -6.68 1.68 22.47
N ARG A 9 -5.39 1.31 22.46
CA ARG A 9 -4.73 0.79 21.25
C ARG A 9 -5.26 -0.61 20.93
N ARG A 10 -6.42 -0.67 20.26
CA ARG A 10 -6.91 -1.89 19.63
C ARG A 10 -6.13 -2.10 18.35
N GLN A 11 -5.52 -3.27 18.21
CA GLN A 11 -5.00 -3.70 16.91
C GLN A 11 -6.08 -4.55 16.25
N MET A 12 -6.34 -4.29 14.97
CA MET A 12 -7.18 -5.16 14.15
C MET A 12 -6.59 -6.59 14.15
N PRO A 13 -7.40 -7.66 14.13
CA PRO A 13 -6.90 -9.00 13.84
C PRO A 13 -6.13 -9.00 12.50
N VAL A 14 -5.09 -9.82 12.37
CA VAL A 14 -4.30 -9.88 11.13
C VAL A 14 -5.20 -10.28 9.95
N ARG A 15 -5.19 -9.48 8.88
CA ARG A 15 -5.94 -9.77 7.65
C ARG A 15 -4.99 -9.93 6.46
N PRO A 16 -4.92 -11.11 5.83
CA PRO A 16 -4.07 -11.32 4.67
C PRO A 16 -4.67 -10.70 3.41
N ILE A 17 -3.83 -10.11 2.57
CA ILE A 17 -4.15 -9.69 1.21
C ILE A 17 -3.06 -10.24 0.29
N THR A 18 -3.47 -10.93 -0.78
CA THR A 18 -2.55 -11.59 -1.71
C THR A 18 -2.52 -10.83 -3.03
N TYR A 19 -1.31 -10.51 -3.47
CA TYR A 19 -1.01 -9.95 -4.78
C TYR A 19 -0.55 -11.06 -5.71
N GLN A 20 -1.03 -11.05 -6.94
CA GLN A 20 -0.67 -12.05 -7.93
C GLN A 20 0.48 -11.55 -8.80
N ILE A 21 1.51 -12.38 -8.95
CA ILE A 21 2.55 -12.15 -9.98
C ILE A 21 1.91 -12.41 -11.35
N PRO A 22 2.12 -11.52 -12.34
CA PRO A 22 1.62 -11.73 -13.69
C PRO A 22 2.08 -13.06 -14.31
N SER A 23 1.19 -13.72 -15.04
CA SER A 23 1.46 -15.02 -15.69
C SER A 23 2.65 -15.00 -16.67
N ARG A 24 3.01 -13.84 -17.22
CA ARG A 24 4.20 -13.63 -18.06
C ARG A 24 5.54 -13.83 -17.31
N PHE A 25 5.51 -13.91 -15.98
CA PHE A 25 6.66 -14.24 -15.14
C PHE A 25 6.38 -15.53 -14.36
N PRO A 26 6.27 -16.68 -15.05
CA PRO A 26 6.00 -17.95 -14.38
C PRO A 26 7.15 -18.34 -13.44
N PRO A 27 6.95 -19.29 -12.50
CA PRO A 27 8.00 -19.77 -11.60
C PRO A 27 9.28 -20.26 -12.30
N ALA A 28 9.16 -20.76 -13.53
CA ALA A 28 10.30 -21.19 -14.35
C ALA A 28 11.06 -20.03 -15.04
N HIS A 29 10.57 -18.79 -14.95
CA HIS A 29 11.21 -17.64 -15.57
C HIS A 29 12.59 -17.38 -14.92
N PRO A 30 13.67 -17.14 -15.68
CA PRO A 30 15.02 -16.96 -15.12
C PRO A 30 15.12 -15.85 -14.06
N GLN A 31 14.29 -14.82 -14.20
CA GLN A 31 14.24 -13.67 -13.27
C GLN A 31 13.13 -13.78 -12.21
N TYR A 32 12.39 -14.90 -12.13
CA TYR A 32 11.25 -15.06 -11.22
C TYR A 32 11.63 -14.75 -9.77
N ASN A 33 12.74 -15.29 -9.28
CA ASN A 33 13.19 -15.06 -7.90
C ASN A 33 13.55 -13.59 -7.64
N ALA A 34 14.11 -12.88 -8.63
CA ALA A 34 14.40 -11.46 -8.50
C ALA A 34 13.11 -10.64 -8.40
N TYR A 35 12.11 -10.94 -9.24
CA TYR A 35 10.80 -10.30 -9.17
C TYR A 35 10.05 -10.61 -7.88
N LEU A 36 10.12 -11.86 -7.41
CA LEU A 36 9.49 -12.28 -6.16
C LEU A 36 10.08 -11.56 -4.96
N ASN A 37 11.41 -11.46 -4.87
CA ASN A 37 12.08 -10.77 -3.77
C ASN A 37 11.78 -9.28 -3.78
N GLU A 38 11.76 -8.66 -4.96
CA GLU A 38 11.40 -7.26 -5.10
C GLU A 38 9.92 -7.00 -4.76
N ALA A 39 9.02 -7.87 -5.20
CA ALA A 39 7.60 -7.79 -4.83
C ALA A 39 7.42 -7.88 -3.31
N ARG A 40 8.12 -8.81 -2.65
CA ARG A 40 8.12 -8.92 -1.18
C ARG A 40 8.69 -7.69 -0.49
N ARG A 41 9.71 -7.04 -1.05
CA ARG A 41 10.25 -5.79 -0.51
C ARG A 41 9.19 -4.68 -0.59
N GLN A 42 8.66 -4.42 -1.79
CA GLN A 42 7.65 -3.37 -1.99
C GLN A 42 6.38 -3.62 -1.17
N LEU A 43 5.89 -4.86 -1.09
CA LEU A 43 4.71 -5.19 -0.27
C LEU A 43 4.96 -5.02 1.23
N ARG A 44 6.17 -5.28 1.74
CA ARG A 44 6.51 -4.98 3.15
C ARG A 44 6.49 -3.49 3.43
N GLU A 45 6.98 -2.67 2.50
CA GLU A 45 6.95 -1.20 2.63
C GLU A 45 5.51 -0.67 2.61
N GLN A 46 4.66 -1.22 1.73
CA GLN A 46 3.23 -0.90 1.70
C GLN A 46 2.50 -1.37 2.97
N GLU A 47 2.82 -2.57 3.46
CA GLU A 47 2.27 -3.13 4.70
C GLU A 47 2.57 -2.22 5.89
N ALA A 48 3.82 -1.77 6.03
CA ALA A 48 4.22 -0.86 7.10
C ALA A 48 3.43 0.47 7.04
N GLY A 49 3.22 1.02 5.84
CA GLY A 49 2.46 2.25 5.67
C GLY A 49 0.97 2.13 5.92
N VAL A 50 0.34 1.03 5.49
CA VAL A 50 -1.08 0.76 5.81
C VAL A 50 -1.25 0.52 7.31
N ASN A 51 -0.36 -0.27 7.90
CA ASN A 51 -0.42 -0.64 9.32
C ASN A 51 0.03 0.48 10.26
N SER A 52 0.53 1.61 9.76
CA SER A 52 0.82 2.79 10.59
C SER A 52 -0.42 3.67 10.83
N MET A 53 -1.54 3.42 10.13
CA MET A 53 -2.78 4.18 10.27
C MET A 53 -3.79 3.52 11.22
N VAL A 54 -4.66 4.34 11.78
CA VAL A 54 -5.94 3.88 12.35
C VAL A 54 -7.01 3.78 11.26
N ALA A 55 -8.03 2.96 11.48
CA ALA A 55 -9.08 2.70 10.49
C ALA A 55 -9.80 3.97 10.01
N SER A 56 -10.11 4.91 10.91
CA SER A 56 -10.73 6.20 10.54
C SER A 56 -9.83 7.06 9.63
N GLU A 57 -8.53 7.07 9.87
CA GLU A 57 -7.55 7.80 9.07
C GLU A 57 -7.46 7.22 7.65
N TRP A 58 -7.43 5.89 7.55
CA TRP A 58 -7.46 5.21 6.26
C TRP A 58 -8.74 5.53 5.47
N LEU A 59 -9.92 5.47 6.11
CA LEU A 59 -11.21 5.79 5.47
C LEU A 59 -11.30 7.23 4.97
N ALA A 60 -10.67 8.18 5.68
CA ALA A 60 -10.64 9.59 5.28
C ALA A 60 -9.69 9.85 4.10
N ARG A 61 -8.61 9.08 3.98
CA ARG A 61 -7.56 9.26 2.98
C ARG A 61 -7.76 8.45 1.70
N ARG A 62 -8.53 7.36 1.76
CA ARG A 62 -8.73 6.48 0.61
C ARG A 62 -9.35 7.27 -0.57
N PRO A 63 -8.99 6.95 -1.83
CA PRO A 63 -9.68 7.48 -2.99
C PRO A 63 -11.17 7.12 -2.95
N ALA A 64 -12.06 8.05 -3.31
CA ALA A 64 -13.48 7.76 -3.42
C ALA A 64 -13.74 6.75 -4.56
N SER A 65 -14.75 5.88 -4.38
CA SER A 65 -15.14 4.92 -5.42
C SER A 65 -15.50 5.65 -6.72
N GLY A 66 -14.99 5.16 -7.85
CA GLY A 66 -15.22 5.75 -9.17
C GLY A 66 -14.34 6.96 -9.52
N VAL A 67 -13.61 7.53 -8.56
CA VAL A 67 -12.61 8.57 -8.85
C VAL A 67 -11.38 7.86 -9.44
N PRO A 68 -10.88 8.27 -10.62
CA PRO A 68 -9.65 7.74 -11.14
C PRO A 68 -8.55 7.91 -10.09
N LEU A 69 -7.68 6.92 -9.97
CA LEU A 69 -6.53 6.97 -9.07
C LEU A 69 -5.50 7.97 -9.63
N VAL A 70 -5.84 9.26 -9.58
CA VAL A 70 -4.97 10.35 -9.98
C VAL A 70 -4.12 10.68 -8.77
N ARG A 71 -2.81 10.61 -8.95
CA ARG A 71 -1.88 10.99 -7.90
C ARG A 71 -1.97 12.51 -7.68
N PRO A 72 -1.92 13.01 -6.44
CA PRO A 72 -1.90 14.44 -6.17
C PRO A 72 -0.73 15.12 -6.88
N PRO A 73 -0.89 16.37 -7.35
CA PRO A 73 0.16 17.09 -8.06
C PRO A 73 1.50 17.15 -7.31
N ALA A 74 1.46 17.25 -5.98
CA ALA A 74 2.66 17.28 -5.14
C ALA A 74 3.46 15.96 -5.19
N GLU A 75 2.79 14.81 -5.11
CA GLU A 75 3.45 13.50 -5.28
C GLU A 75 4.02 13.36 -6.68
N ALA A 76 3.24 13.74 -7.71
CA ALA A 76 3.66 13.62 -9.09
C ALA A 76 4.92 14.47 -9.38
N ALA A 77 5.03 15.64 -8.76
CA ALA A 77 6.19 16.52 -8.84
C ALA A 77 7.42 15.91 -8.13
N MET A 78 7.28 15.48 -6.87
CA MET A 78 8.38 14.85 -6.12
C MET A 78 8.92 13.62 -6.84
N ARG A 79 8.03 12.78 -7.39
CA ARG A 79 8.41 11.59 -8.13
C ARG A 79 9.18 11.91 -9.41
N ARG A 80 8.77 12.95 -10.13
CA ARG A 80 9.47 13.43 -11.32
C ARG A 80 10.87 13.94 -10.94
N GLU A 81 10.98 14.71 -9.87
CA GLU A 81 12.26 15.20 -9.36
C GLU A 81 13.19 14.04 -8.96
N TYR A 82 12.68 13.06 -8.22
CA TYR A 82 13.44 11.87 -7.85
C TYR A 82 13.91 11.09 -9.09
N GLY A 83 13.03 10.88 -10.06
CA GLY A 83 13.40 10.20 -11.31
C GLY A 83 14.54 10.89 -12.06
N THR A 84 14.54 12.22 -12.08
CA THR A 84 15.62 13.03 -12.64
C THR A 84 16.91 12.92 -11.84
N ARG A 85 16.84 13.08 -10.50
CA ARG A 85 18.00 13.03 -9.60
C ARG A 85 18.66 11.65 -9.58
N SER A 86 17.85 10.59 -9.58
CA SER A 86 18.30 9.20 -9.52
C SER A 86 18.56 8.61 -10.91
N GLN A 87 18.45 9.41 -11.99
CA GLN A 87 18.73 8.99 -13.37
C GLN A 87 18.04 7.69 -13.79
N LEU A 88 16.77 7.51 -13.39
CA LEU A 88 16.07 6.23 -13.57
C LEU A 88 15.68 5.95 -15.03
N ALA A 89 15.73 6.95 -15.91
CA ALA A 89 15.37 6.81 -17.32
C ALA A 89 16.20 5.72 -18.01
N GLY A 90 15.53 4.74 -18.63
CA GLY A 90 16.19 3.64 -19.36
C GLY A 90 16.76 2.51 -18.49
N THR A 91 16.69 2.60 -17.16
CA THR A 91 17.27 1.61 -16.24
C THR A 91 16.35 0.42 -15.91
N GLY A 92 15.08 0.49 -16.32
CA GLY A 92 14.05 -0.47 -15.87
C GLY A 92 13.59 -0.26 -14.42
N MET A 93 14.18 0.70 -13.71
CA MET A 93 13.75 1.15 -12.39
C MET A 93 12.67 2.22 -12.51
N ALA A 94 11.86 2.33 -11.47
CA ALA A 94 10.87 3.37 -11.28
C ALA A 94 11.10 4.01 -9.91
N ALA A 95 10.64 5.25 -9.76
CA ALA A 95 10.48 5.80 -8.42
C ALA A 95 9.54 4.87 -7.63
N PRO A 96 9.85 4.61 -6.34
CA PRO A 96 9.06 3.70 -5.53
C PRO A 96 7.59 4.10 -5.54
N HIS A 97 6.71 3.11 -5.59
CA HIS A 97 5.39 3.30 -4.99
C HIS A 97 5.62 3.45 -3.49
N ASN A 98 5.12 4.54 -2.93
CA ASN A 98 4.94 4.63 -1.48
C ASN A 98 3.99 3.49 -1.05
N PRO A 99 3.59 3.35 0.23
CA PRO A 99 2.21 2.95 0.48
C PRO A 99 1.34 3.90 -0.34
N ASP A 100 1.04 3.51 -1.58
CA ASP A 100 0.49 4.40 -2.60
C ASP A 100 -0.71 5.06 -1.96
N GLN A 101 -0.87 6.37 -2.09
CA GLN A 101 -2.08 7.04 -1.62
C GLN A 101 -3.37 6.38 -2.15
N VAL A 102 -3.25 5.54 -3.19
CA VAL A 102 -4.27 4.58 -3.66
C VAL A 102 -4.80 3.66 -2.56
N LEU A 103 -3.94 3.12 -1.69
CA LEU A 103 -4.29 2.39 -0.46
C LEU A 103 -4.27 3.32 0.76
N ALA A 104 -4.58 4.61 0.57
CA ALA A 104 -4.63 5.63 1.61
C ALA A 104 -3.28 5.95 2.29
N GLY A 105 -2.15 5.51 1.73
CA GLY A 105 -0.84 5.69 2.35
C GLY A 105 -0.29 7.13 2.31
N TYR A 106 0.93 7.31 2.81
CA TYR A 106 1.56 8.62 2.97
C TYR A 106 2.38 9.02 1.74
N ILE A 107 2.62 10.32 1.60
CA ILE A 107 3.65 10.80 0.67
C ILE A 107 5.01 10.49 1.30
N ASP A 108 5.69 9.45 0.83
CA ASP A 108 7.13 9.27 1.03
C ASP A 108 7.88 10.10 -0.02
N PRO A 109 8.80 10.98 0.43
CA PRO A 109 9.42 11.95 -0.45
C PRO A 109 10.38 11.34 -1.47
N THR A 110 10.91 10.11 -1.31
CA THR A 110 11.89 9.57 -2.28
C THR A 110 12.14 8.06 -2.28
N GLY A 111 12.02 7.32 -1.17
CA GLY A 111 12.31 5.87 -1.04
C GLY A 111 13.52 5.28 -1.82
N ALA A 112 13.60 3.94 -1.86
CA ALA A 112 14.56 3.21 -2.70
C ALA A 112 13.96 2.95 -4.11
N PRO A 113 14.74 2.98 -5.21
CA PRO A 113 14.22 2.69 -6.54
C PRO A 113 13.56 1.30 -6.59
N ALA A 114 12.43 1.21 -7.30
CA ALA A 114 11.65 -0.01 -7.47
C ALA A 114 11.85 -0.61 -8.86
N LEU A 115 11.85 -1.93 -9.02
CA LEU A 115 11.77 -2.50 -10.39
C LEU A 115 10.44 -2.10 -11.02
N GLY A 116 10.47 -1.37 -12.13
CA GLY A 116 9.29 -0.76 -12.74
C GLY A 116 8.23 -1.79 -13.15
N VAL A 117 8.66 -2.98 -13.57
CA VAL A 117 7.76 -4.09 -13.91
C VAL A 117 7.01 -4.64 -12.68
N VAL A 118 7.66 -4.68 -11.51
CA VAL A 118 7.04 -5.10 -10.24
C VAL A 118 6.10 -4.02 -9.74
N ASN A 119 6.59 -2.78 -9.73
CA ASN A 119 5.85 -1.58 -9.37
C ASN A 119 4.49 -1.54 -10.09
N SER A 120 4.53 -1.78 -11.41
CA SER A 120 3.36 -1.69 -12.28
C SER A 120 2.29 -2.74 -12.00
N PHE A 121 2.64 -4.00 -11.71
CA PHE A 121 1.62 -5.02 -11.44
C PHE A 121 1.05 -4.92 -10.02
N ILE A 122 1.82 -4.43 -9.05
CA ILE A 122 1.30 -4.11 -7.71
C ILE A 122 0.29 -2.97 -7.83
N GLY A 123 0.68 -1.88 -8.51
CA GLY A 123 -0.20 -0.74 -8.76
C GLY A 123 -1.50 -1.11 -9.49
N ALA A 124 -1.45 -2.05 -10.44
CA ALA A 124 -2.64 -2.54 -11.15
C ALA A 124 -3.66 -3.24 -10.23
N GLN A 125 -3.21 -3.83 -9.12
CA GLN A 125 -4.06 -4.55 -8.16
C GLN A 125 -4.53 -3.68 -6.99
N ASN A 126 -3.86 -2.54 -6.75
CA ASN A 126 -4.15 -1.65 -5.62
C ASN A 126 -5.60 -1.15 -5.59
N ARG A 127 -6.27 -0.99 -6.75
CA ARG A 127 -7.69 -0.61 -6.78
C ARG A 127 -8.58 -1.67 -6.14
N THR A 128 -8.44 -2.92 -6.58
CA THR A 128 -9.22 -4.06 -6.06
C THR A 128 -8.90 -4.27 -4.58
N ASN A 129 -7.63 -4.18 -4.20
CA ASN A 129 -7.21 -4.34 -2.82
C ASN A 129 -7.67 -3.19 -1.91
N ALA A 130 -7.77 -1.95 -2.41
CA ALA A 130 -8.38 -0.85 -1.67
C ALA A 130 -9.85 -1.13 -1.32
N GLN A 131 -10.61 -1.68 -2.28
CA GLN A 131 -12.01 -2.05 -2.04
C GLN A 131 -12.14 -3.18 -1.01
N LEU A 132 -11.23 -4.16 -1.05
CA LEU A 132 -11.17 -5.23 -0.06
C LEU A 132 -10.79 -4.70 1.34
N ILE A 133 -9.81 -3.81 1.45
CA ILE A 133 -9.46 -3.17 2.73
C ILE A 133 -10.67 -2.40 3.28
N GLN A 134 -11.37 -1.65 2.43
CA GLN A 134 -12.55 -0.91 2.83
C GLN A 134 -13.66 -1.84 3.34
N SER A 135 -13.93 -2.95 2.66
CA SER A 135 -14.96 -3.91 3.10
C SER A 135 -14.59 -4.55 4.44
N ILE A 136 -13.31 -4.86 4.66
CA ILE A 136 -12.79 -5.39 5.93
C ILE A 136 -12.93 -4.36 7.06
N ILE A 137 -12.57 -3.10 6.81
CA ILE A 137 -12.67 -2.03 7.83
C ILE A 137 -14.14 -1.74 8.17
N ASN A 138 -15.04 -1.80 7.19
CA ASN A 138 -16.47 -1.55 7.38
C ASN A 138 -17.22 -2.74 8.02
N ASP A 139 -16.59 -3.92 8.14
CA ASP A 139 -17.21 -5.08 8.75
C ASP A 139 -17.23 -4.92 10.29
N PRO A 140 -18.41 -4.79 10.92
CA PRO A 140 -18.53 -4.59 12.37
C PRO A 140 -18.03 -5.78 13.19
N HIS A 141 -17.91 -6.97 12.59
CA HIS A 141 -17.31 -8.14 13.23
C HIS A 141 -15.77 -8.08 13.25
N VAL A 142 -15.16 -7.22 12.42
CA VAL A 142 -13.72 -6.97 12.40
C VAL A 142 -13.38 -5.74 13.23
N ILE A 143 -14.05 -4.63 12.95
CA ILE A 143 -13.90 -3.38 13.69
C ILE A 143 -15.28 -2.81 13.98
N HIS A 144 -15.65 -2.79 15.27
CA HIS A 144 -16.90 -2.14 15.67
C HIS A 144 -16.87 -0.63 15.26
N PRO A 145 -17.95 -0.05 14.73
CA PRO A 145 -17.95 1.33 14.21
C PRO A 145 -17.41 2.37 15.21
N VAL A 146 -17.77 2.25 16.49
CA VAL A 146 -17.28 3.17 17.55
C VAL A 146 -15.76 3.05 17.82
N ALA A 147 -15.12 1.97 17.37
CA ALA A 147 -13.71 1.70 17.58
C ALA A 147 -12.84 2.11 16.37
N LEU A 148 -13.44 2.54 15.24
CA LEU A 148 -12.70 3.02 14.06
C LEU A 148 -11.66 4.12 14.37
N PRO A 149 -11.90 5.08 15.29
CA PRO A 149 -10.93 6.13 15.60
C PRO A 149 -9.68 5.64 16.32
N VAL A 150 -9.74 4.48 16.98
CA VAL A 150 -8.69 3.97 17.87
C VAL A 150 -8.12 2.61 17.47
N THR A 151 -8.68 1.99 16.42
CA THR A 151 -8.23 0.68 15.95
C THR A 151 -7.15 0.85 14.88
N GLN A 152 -5.93 0.41 15.21
CA GLN A 152 -4.80 0.33 14.30
C GLN A 152 -5.03 -0.77 13.26
N LEU A 153 -4.73 -0.49 11.99
CA LEU A 153 -4.78 -1.50 10.94
C LEU A 153 -3.68 -2.56 11.12
N ASN A 154 -3.95 -3.75 10.60
CA ASN A 154 -3.08 -4.92 10.74
C ASN A 154 -3.25 -5.90 9.56
N PHE A 155 -2.80 -5.48 8.39
CA PHE A 155 -2.80 -6.30 7.20
C PHE A 155 -1.47 -7.05 7.05
N ARG A 156 -1.55 -8.21 6.40
CA ARG A 156 -0.37 -8.97 5.95
C ARG A 156 -0.39 -9.02 4.43
N LEU A 157 0.51 -8.30 3.78
CA LEU A 157 0.58 -8.23 2.32
C LEU A 157 1.53 -9.30 1.80
N THR A 158 1.03 -10.16 0.91
CA THR A 158 1.76 -11.31 0.41
C THR A 158 1.71 -11.39 -1.11
N VAL A 159 2.66 -12.11 -1.67
CA VAL A 159 2.76 -12.45 -3.10
C VAL A 159 2.82 -13.96 -3.26
#